data_AF-A0A8K0GPH9-F1
#
_entry.id   AF-A0A8K0GPH9-F1
#
_cell.length_a   1.000
_cell.length_b   1.000
_cell.length_c   1.000
_cell.angle_alpha   90.00
_cell.angle_beta   90.00
_cell.angle_gamma   90.00
#
_symmetry.space_group_name_H-M   'P 1'
#
loop_
_entity.id
_entity.type
_entity.pdbx_description
1 polymer ?
#
loop_
_entity_poly.entity_id
_entity_poly.type
_entity_poly.pdbx_seq_one_letter_code
_entity_poly.pdbx_strand_id
1 'polypeptide(L)'
;MKYTLIFVLSLIAIASAQRPWYAGTRPIGYPDLGSRFKEDGDVNQAPSRIPNLNDYYNVPPKGIPIDAHGDIDLVNRLNSWPRQNRPFWILNAEQIEAHRNTNRNRYASYNNNNF
;
A
#
# COMPACT_ATOMS: atom_id res chain seq x y z
N MET A 1 -10.71 45.24 -32.98
CA MET A 1 -11.22 44.97 -31.62
C MET A 1 -12.32 43.89 -31.53
N LYS A 2 -12.79 43.32 -32.65
CA LYS A 2 -13.87 42.31 -32.62
C LYS A 2 -13.40 40.93 -32.13
N TYR A 3 -12.16 40.55 -32.46
CA TYR A 3 -11.59 39.23 -32.12
C TYR A 3 -10.72 39.22 -30.86
N THR A 4 -10.40 40.40 -30.32
CA THR A 4 -9.58 40.54 -29.11
C THR A 4 -10.26 39.91 -27.89
N LEU A 5 -11.59 40.01 -27.79
CA LEU A 5 -12.36 39.36 -26.72
C LEU A 5 -12.23 37.82 -26.80
N ILE A 6 -12.41 37.26 -27.99
CA ILE A 6 -12.35 35.80 -28.22
C ILE A 6 -10.94 35.27 -27.94
N PHE A 7 -9.92 36.00 -28.37
CA PHE A 7 -8.53 35.66 -28.11
C PHE A 7 -8.23 35.62 -26.61
N VAL A 8 -8.65 36.64 -25.85
CA VAL A 8 -8.48 36.67 -24.38
C VAL A 8 -9.25 35.53 -23.70
N LEU A 9 -10.48 35.24 -24.13
CA LEU A 9 -11.28 34.15 -23.57
C LEU A 9 -10.63 32.78 -23.79
N SER A 10 -10.03 32.56 -24.97
CA SER A 10 -9.33 31.32 -25.31
C SER A 10 -8.11 31.08 -24.43
N LEU A 11 -7.36 32.13 -24.09
CA LEU A 11 -6.21 32.03 -23.20
C LEU A 11 -6.62 31.66 -21.76
N ILE A 12 -7.76 32.18 -21.28
CA ILE A 12 -8.29 31.86 -19.96
C ILE A 12 -8.74 30.38 -19.88
N ALA A 13 -9.40 29.88 -20.93
CA ALA A 13 -9.85 28.49 -20.99
C ALA A 13 -8.68 27.49 -21.01
N ILE A 14 -7.58 27.82 -21.68
CA ILE A 14 -6.36 27.00 -21.69
C ILE A 14 -5.69 27.01 -20.30
N ALA A 15 -5.68 28.16 -19.62
CA ALA A 15 -5.13 28.27 -18.27
C ALA A 15 -5.93 27.49 -17.23
N SER A 16 -7.26 27.46 -17.31
CA SER A 16 -8.11 26.69 -16.39
C SER A 16 -8.04 25.17 -16.62
N ALA A 17 -7.61 24.73 -17.80
CA ALA A 17 -7.45 23.31 -18.14
C ALA A 17 -6.12 22.70 -17.65
N GLN A 18 -5.17 23.49 -17.13
CA GLN A 18 -3.86 22.99 -16.69
C GLN A 18 -3.93 22.06 -15.47
N ARG A 19 -5.01 22.10 -14.69
CA ARG A 19 -5.19 21.22 -13.53
C ARG A 19 -6.55 20.53 -13.57
N PRO A 20 -6.58 19.18 -13.62
CA PRO A 20 -7.84 18.48 -13.57
C PRO A 20 -8.49 18.66 -12.19
N TRP A 21 -9.82 18.74 -12.18
CA TRP A 21 -10.64 18.98 -10.99
C TRP A 21 -10.42 17.97 -9.85
N TYR A 22 -10.03 16.73 -10.17
CA TYR A 22 -9.73 15.70 -9.16
C TYR A 22 -8.39 15.90 -8.44
N ALA A 23 -7.48 16.73 -8.96
CA ALA A 23 -6.18 16.99 -8.34
C ALA A 23 -6.29 17.90 -7.09
N GLY A 24 -7.50 18.41 -6.81
CA GLY A 24 -7.75 19.34 -5.73
C GLY A 24 -7.13 20.73 -5.97
N THR A 25 -7.40 21.64 -5.04
CA THR A 25 -6.91 23.03 -5.09
C THR A 25 -5.56 23.22 -4.41
N ARG A 26 -4.97 22.14 -3.87
CA ARG A 26 -3.72 22.21 -3.12
C ARG A 26 -2.51 22.40 -4.06
N PRO A 27 -1.46 23.09 -3.61
CA PRO A 27 -0.18 23.10 -4.30
C PRO A 27 0.31 21.69 -4.58
N ILE A 28 1.04 21.50 -5.69
CA ILE A 28 1.67 20.22 -6.01
C ILE A 28 2.69 19.93 -4.90
N GLY A 29 2.49 18.85 -4.18
CA GLY A 29 3.27 18.49 -3.01
C GLY A 29 2.80 17.17 -2.43
N TYR A 30 3.39 16.77 -1.32
CA TYR A 30 2.97 15.56 -0.62
C TYR A 30 1.62 15.79 0.06
N PRO A 31 0.75 14.77 0.12
CA PRO A 31 -0.49 14.86 0.86
C PRO A 31 -0.19 15.19 2.34
N ASP A 32 -1.05 16.02 2.93
CA ASP A 32 -1.03 16.25 4.38
C ASP A 32 -1.09 14.90 5.08
N LEU A 33 -0.15 14.65 5.99
CA LEU A 33 -0.18 13.44 6.78
C LEU A 33 -1.51 13.44 7.54
N GLY A 34 -2.32 12.40 7.37
CA GLY A 34 -3.62 12.33 8.05
C GLY A 34 -3.44 12.51 9.57
N SER A 35 -4.44 13.04 10.28
CA SER A 35 -4.32 13.46 11.70
C SER A 35 -3.69 12.41 12.63
N ARG A 36 -3.74 11.12 12.27
CA ARG A 36 -3.01 10.04 12.95
C ARG A 36 -1.48 10.16 12.96
N PHE A 37 -0.93 11.06 12.17
CA PHE A 37 0.52 11.30 11.98
C PHE A 37 0.88 12.75 12.29
N LYS A 38 -0.11 13.60 12.56
CA LYS A 38 0.13 14.93 13.08
C LYS A 38 0.43 14.75 14.57
N GLU A 39 1.67 14.97 14.94
CA GLU A 39 2.07 15.11 16.33
C GLU A 39 1.42 16.38 16.89
N ASP A 40 0.21 16.25 17.41
CA ASP A 40 -0.32 17.23 18.35
C ASP A 40 0.38 16.99 19.70
N GLY A 41 1.60 17.52 19.83
CA GLY A 41 2.16 18.01 21.09
C GLY A 41 2.49 17.03 22.23
N ASP A 42 2.26 15.72 22.11
CA ASP A 42 2.70 14.76 23.13
C ASP A 42 3.90 13.94 22.63
N VAL A 43 5.08 14.34 23.10
CA VAL A 43 6.41 13.78 22.75
C VAL A 43 6.61 12.32 23.18
N ASN A 44 5.57 11.63 23.65
CA ASN A 44 5.67 10.27 24.18
C ASN A 44 4.72 9.23 23.57
N GLN A 45 3.85 9.57 22.62
CA GLN A 45 3.09 8.56 21.89
C GLN A 45 2.94 8.92 20.42
N ALA A 46 4.02 8.73 19.66
CA ALA A 46 3.83 8.32 18.28
C ALA A 46 2.87 7.11 18.31
N PRO A 47 1.76 7.09 17.56
CA PRO A 47 1.05 5.85 17.33
C PRO A 47 2.02 4.98 16.55
N SER A 48 2.69 4.08 17.28
CA SER A 48 3.52 3.01 16.78
C SER A 48 2.62 2.07 15.97
N ARG A 49 2.32 2.48 14.75
CA ARG A 49 1.99 1.59 13.63
C ARG A 49 3.27 1.12 12.93
N ILE A 50 4.39 1.12 13.65
CA ILE A 50 5.37 0.05 13.46
C ILE A 50 4.57 -1.21 13.82
N PRO A 51 4.34 -2.14 12.89
CA PRO A 51 3.75 -3.42 13.26
C PRO A 51 4.50 -3.91 14.49
N ASN A 52 3.77 -4.22 15.56
CA ASN A 52 4.39 -4.85 16.70
C ASN A 52 5.23 -5.99 16.13
N LEU A 53 6.53 -6.06 16.42
CA LEU A 53 7.37 -7.11 15.85
C LEU A 53 6.82 -8.50 16.22
N ASN A 54 5.95 -8.57 17.25
CA ASN A 54 5.16 -9.73 17.63
C ASN A 54 3.96 -10.04 16.71
N ASP A 55 3.40 -9.07 15.97
CA ASP A 55 2.39 -9.33 14.92
C ASP A 55 3.04 -10.00 13.69
N TYR A 56 4.33 -9.73 13.44
CA TYR A 56 5.12 -10.41 12.41
C TYR A 56 5.42 -11.88 12.77
N TYR A 57 5.30 -12.25 14.05
CA TYR A 57 5.42 -13.63 14.54
C TYR A 57 4.13 -14.43 14.50
N ASN A 58 3.03 -13.90 13.97
CA ASN A 58 1.97 -14.73 13.43
C ASN A 58 2.48 -15.36 12.12
N VAL A 59 3.46 -16.26 12.24
CA VAL A 59 3.70 -17.26 11.22
C VAL A 59 2.34 -17.90 11.02
N PRO A 60 1.67 -17.68 9.87
CA PRO A 60 0.36 -18.23 9.67
C PRO A 60 0.47 -19.75 9.91
N PRO A 61 -0.52 -20.37 10.56
CA PRO A 61 -0.59 -21.82 10.69
C PRO A 61 -0.21 -22.45 9.35
N LYS A 62 0.70 -23.43 9.37
CA LYS A 62 1.25 -24.09 8.18
C LYS A 62 0.13 -24.36 7.17
N GLY A 63 0.14 -23.64 6.03
CA GLY A 63 -0.84 -23.78 4.95
C GLY A 63 -1.80 -22.60 4.75
N ILE A 64 -1.75 -21.56 5.59
CA ILE A 64 -2.50 -20.31 5.35
C ILE A 64 -1.57 -19.27 4.70
N PRO A 65 -1.95 -18.68 3.55
CA PRO A 65 -1.17 -17.60 2.95
C PRO A 65 -0.93 -16.44 3.91
N ILE A 66 0.29 -15.91 3.94
CA ILE A 66 0.67 -14.82 4.85
C ILE A 66 -0.14 -13.53 4.66
N ASP A 67 -0.56 -13.24 3.43
CA ASP A 67 -1.37 -12.06 3.11
C ASP A 67 -2.82 -12.19 3.62
N ALA A 68 -3.24 -13.38 4.04
CA ALA A 68 -4.51 -13.61 4.73
C ALA A 68 -4.46 -13.20 6.21
N HIS A 69 -3.28 -12.85 6.76
CA HIS A 69 -3.10 -12.45 8.15
C HIS A 69 -3.70 -13.44 9.18
N GLY A 70 -3.69 -14.74 8.87
CA GLY A 70 -4.27 -15.78 9.72
C GLY A 70 -5.78 -16.01 9.57
N ASP A 71 -6.46 -15.29 8.68
CA ASP A 71 -7.89 -15.47 8.41
C ASP A 71 -8.12 -16.63 7.43
N ILE A 72 -8.43 -17.81 7.99
CA ILE A 72 -8.71 -19.02 7.20
C ILE A 72 -10.07 -18.94 6.47
N ASP A 73 -11.05 -18.26 7.06
CA ASP A 73 -12.41 -18.15 6.49
C ASP A 73 -12.41 -17.28 5.23
N LEU A 74 -11.59 -16.23 5.22
CA LEU A 74 -11.31 -15.44 4.03
C LEU A 74 -10.73 -16.29 2.91
N VAL A 75 -9.72 -17.12 3.22
CA VAL A 75 -9.07 -17.99 2.23
C VAL A 75 -10.07 -19.00 1.66
N ASN A 76 -10.86 -19.65 2.51
CA ASN A 76 -11.90 -20.59 2.10
C ASN A 76 -12.96 -19.92 1.20
N ARG A 77 -13.39 -18.71 1.58
CA ARG A 77 -14.34 -17.92 0.77
C ARG A 77 -13.76 -17.58 -0.60
N LEU A 78 -12.53 -17.09 -0.66
CA LEU A 78 -11.88 -16.73 -1.91
C LEU A 78 -11.62 -17.95 -2.80
N ASN A 79 -11.32 -19.11 -2.20
CA ASN A 79 -11.17 -20.37 -2.95
C ASN A 79 -12.49 -20.87 -3.55
N SER A 80 -13.65 -20.47 -3.02
CA SER A 80 -14.95 -20.80 -3.63
C SER A 80 -15.27 -19.97 -4.88
N TRP A 81 -14.52 -18.89 -5.14
CA TRP A 81 -14.75 -18.04 -6.32
C TRP A 81 -14.20 -18.67 -7.61
N PRO A 82 -14.79 -18.36 -8.77
CA PRO A 82 -14.21 -18.68 -10.07
C PRO A 82 -12.76 -18.21 -10.18
N ARG A 83 -11.89 -18.99 -10.85
CA ARG A 83 -10.44 -18.73 -10.90
C ARG A 83 -10.10 -17.30 -11.33
N GLN A 84 -10.78 -16.81 -12.35
CA GLN A 84 -10.60 -15.47 -12.91
C GLN A 84 -10.94 -14.33 -11.95
N ASN A 85 -11.71 -14.60 -10.89
CA ASN A 85 -12.13 -13.60 -9.91
C ASN A 85 -11.29 -13.64 -8.63
N ARG A 86 -10.40 -14.63 -8.49
CA ARG A 86 -9.54 -14.76 -7.32
C ARG A 86 -8.43 -13.70 -7.35
N PRO A 87 -8.11 -13.09 -6.20
CA PRO A 87 -7.03 -12.11 -6.13
C PRO A 87 -5.68 -12.79 -6.38
N PHE A 88 -4.73 -12.03 -6.93
CA PHE A 88 -3.41 -12.56 -7.32
C PHE A 88 -2.63 -13.16 -6.15
N TRP A 89 -2.79 -12.63 -4.94
CA TRP A 89 -2.09 -13.12 -3.76
C TRP A 89 -2.54 -14.51 -3.35
N ILE A 90 -3.83 -14.87 -3.56
CA ILE A 90 -4.34 -16.25 -3.39
C ILE A 90 -3.76 -17.14 -4.47
N LEU A 91 -3.82 -16.69 -5.73
CA LEU A 91 -3.42 -17.50 -6.88
C LEU A 91 -1.93 -17.86 -6.87
N ASN A 92 -1.10 -16.94 -6.37
CA ASN A 92 0.35 -17.07 -6.34
C ASN A 92 0.91 -17.31 -4.92
N ALA A 93 0.06 -17.67 -3.96
CA ALA A 93 0.44 -17.82 -2.55
C ALA A 93 1.65 -18.75 -2.37
N GLU A 94 1.62 -19.94 -3.00
CA GLU A 94 2.70 -20.92 -2.94
C GLU A 94 4.04 -20.36 -3.45
N GLN A 95 4.01 -19.63 -4.57
CA GLN A 95 5.21 -19.03 -5.14
C GLN A 95 5.75 -17.87 -4.28
N ILE A 96 4.87 -17.04 -3.71
CA ILE A 96 5.23 -15.97 -2.78
C ILE A 96 5.92 -16.56 -1.55
N GLU A 97 5.39 -17.65 -1.00
CA GLU A 97 5.97 -18.34 0.16
C GLU A 97 7.30 -19.01 -0.16
N ALA A 98 7.42 -19.68 -1.31
CA ALA A 98 8.68 -20.28 -1.76
C ALA A 98 9.81 -19.23 -1.89
N HIS A 99 9.50 -18.06 -2.47
CA HIS A 99 10.44 -16.95 -2.57
C HIS A 99 10.81 -16.36 -1.19
N ARG A 100 9.85 -16.26 -0.27
CA ARG A 100 10.12 -15.81 1.11
C ARG A 100 11.02 -16.79 1.86
N ASN A 101 10.77 -18.09 1.75
CA ASN A 101 11.57 -19.13 2.40
C ASN A 101 13.01 -19.17 1.88
N THR A 102 13.21 -18.95 0.59
CA THR A 102 14.55 -18.84 -0.03
C THR A 102 15.37 -17.72 0.62
N ASN A 103 14.76 -16.55 0.83
CA ASN A 103 15.44 -15.43 1.48
C ASN A 103 15.69 -15.68 2.97
N ARG A 104 14.72 -16.27 3.69
CA ARG A 104 14.87 -16.62 5.12
C ARG A 104 16.08 -17.51 5.37
N ASN A 105 16.28 -18.54 4.54
CA ASN A 105 17.42 -19.45 4.68
C ASN A 105 18.77 -18.76 4.44
N ARG A 106 18.83 -17.78 3.51
CA ARG A 106 20.05 -17.01 3.24
C ARG A 106 20.46 -16.14 4.45
N TYR A 107 19.51 -15.45 5.08
CA TYR A 107 19.80 -14.66 6.28
C TYR A 107 20.18 -15.52 7.48
N ALA A 108 19.54 -16.68 7.65
CA ALA A 108 19.87 -17.63 8.73
C ALA A 108 21.28 -18.25 8.56
N SER A 109 21.72 -18.55 7.33
CA SER A 109 23.09 -19.01 7.08
C SER A 109 24.14 -17.93 7.31
N TYR A 110 23.87 -16.67 6.95
CA TYR A 110 24.83 -15.57 7.20
C TYR A 110 25.12 -15.35 8.69
N ASN A 111 24.10 -15.48 9.54
CA ASN A 111 24.26 -15.25 10.98
C ASN A 111 25.04 -16.37 11.69
N ASN A 112 25.06 -17.58 11.13
CA ASN A 112 25.79 -18.73 11.71
C ASN A 112 27.29 -18.75 11.35
N ASN A 113 27.75 -17.93 10.40
CA ASN A 113 29.14 -17.91 9.95
C ASN A 113 29.98 -16.75 10.55
N ASN A 114 29.40 -15.97 11.47
CA ASN A 114 30.01 -14.80 12.09
C ASN A 114 30.36 -14.99 13.58
N PHE A 115 30.55 -16.23 14.02
CA PHE A 115 31.08 -16.59 15.33
C PHE A 115 32.28 -17.52 15.19
#